data_AF-A0A8T3XMQ0-F1
#
_entry.id   AF-A0A8T3XMQ0-F1
#
_cell.length_a   1.000
_cell.length_b   1.000
_cell.length_c   1.000
_cell.angle_alpha   90.00
_cell.angle_beta   90.00
_cell.angle_gamma   90.00
#
_symmetry.space_group_name_H-M   'P 1'
#
loop_
_entity.id
_entity.type
_entity.pdbx_description
1 polymer ?
#
loop_
_entity_poly.entity_id
_entity_poly.type
_entity_poly.pdbx_seq_one_letter_code
_entity_poly.pdbx_strand_id
1 'polypeptide(L)'
;MKKLFLLIALAFILGCTQAKDFNYGLKQINSLNLKYNTTVETYPKTIEKINLMTDDYNGLKVLQLESGQEAFNYVIDYRLLNLEAEKLFIQSQKYGNSGTTKYGFGCKIRPLIIESAGLRNKSALKAFEAVSLLREFVGKYPEESKSAGLTAKNALFLNATFYEISTDARRDTSIINNFCPQNETLNLYREEFRKRTNLTEGEIGNLSYEDAVSVWKIVRSIG
;
A
#
# COMPACT_ATOMS: atom_id res chain seq x y z
N MET A 1 -68.28 18.94 40.23
CA MET A 1 -68.29 19.29 38.80
C MET A 1 -66.86 19.58 38.34
N LYS A 2 -66.46 18.95 37.22
CA LYS A 2 -65.28 19.22 36.36
C LYS A 2 -63.89 19.01 37.02
N LYS A 3 -63.20 17.87 36.82
CA LYS A 3 -62.46 17.42 35.61
C LYS A 3 -61.67 18.55 34.94
N LEU A 4 -60.33 18.47 34.97
CA LEU A 4 -59.41 18.56 33.80
C LEU A 4 -57.96 18.56 34.33
N PHE A 5 -57.24 17.44 34.20
CA PHE A 5 -56.21 17.23 33.15
C PHE A 5 -55.03 18.19 33.24
N LEU A 6 -53.90 17.69 33.75
CA LEU A 6 -52.60 18.01 33.16
C LEU A 6 -51.65 16.80 33.31
N LEU A 7 -52.06 15.69 32.71
CA LEU A 7 -51.16 14.73 32.10
C LEU A 7 -50.83 15.30 30.72
N ILE A 8 -49.63 15.84 30.50
CA ILE A 8 -49.00 15.97 29.18
C ILE A 8 -47.48 15.98 29.37
N ALA A 9 -46.89 14.88 28.89
CA ALA A 9 -45.63 14.80 28.18
C ALA A 9 -44.35 15.28 28.89
N LEU A 10 -43.83 14.42 29.77
CA LEU A 10 -42.44 13.99 29.56
C LEU A 10 -42.43 13.15 28.27
N ALA A 11 -42.46 13.84 27.13
CA ALA A 11 -41.99 13.27 25.90
C ALA A 11 -40.51 12.99 26.13
N PHE A 12 -40.20 11.73 26.39
CA PHE A 12 -38.89 11.17 26.13
C PHE A 12 -38.47 11.61 24.73
N ILE A 13 -37.70 12.68 24.64
CA ILE A 13 -36.77 12.89 23.54
C ILE A 13 -35.67 11.85 23.76
N LEU A 14 -36.02 10.57 23.59
CA LEU A 14 -35.07 9.52 23.23
C LEU A 14 -34.68 9.85 21.79
N GLY A 15 -33.83 10.88 21.64
CA GLY A 15 -32.82 10.78 20.61
C GLY A 15 -32.12 9.47 20.91
N CYS A 16 -32.40 8.43 20.12
CA CYS A 16 -31.60 7.21 20.15
C CYS A 16 -30.19 7.67 19.83
N THR A 17 -29.39 7.94 20.86
CA THR A 17 -27.94 7.95 20.77
C THR A 17 -27.61 6.57 20.26
N GLN A 18 -27.38 6.47 18.96
CA GLN A 18 -26.97 5.22 18.33
C GLN A 18 -25.73 4.77 19.09
N ALA A 19 -25.81 3.60 19.74
CA ALA A 19 -24.69 3.01 20.43
C ALA A 19 -23.50 3.00 19.47
N LYS A 20 -22.35 3.49 19.93
CA LYS A 20 -21.12 3.48 19.13
C LYS A 20 -20.55 2.08 19.14
N ASP A 21 -21.24 1.13 18.53
CA ASP A 21 -20.85 -0.26 18.41
C ASP A 21 -20.02 -0.51 17.14
N PHE A 22 -19.66 -1.76 16.89
CA PHE A 22 -18.97 -2.18 15.66
C PHE A 22 -19.70 -1.73 14.38
N ASN A 23 -21.03 -1.80 14.34
CA ASN A 23 -21.81 -1.40 13.16
C ASN A 23 -21.74 0.11 12.92
N TYR A 24 -21.73 0.91 13.99
CA TYR A 24 -21.43 2.33 13.89
C TYR A 24 -20.05 2.56 13.28
N GLY A 25 -19.02 1.83 13.74
CA GLY A 25 -17.68 1.85 13.16
C GLY A 25 -17.67 1.51 11.67
N LEU A 26 -18.33 0.43 11.26
CA LEU A 26 -18.43 0.03 9.85
C LEU A 26 -19.09 1.10 8.97
N LYS A 27 -20.09 1.84 9.49
CA LYS A 27 -20.69 2.96 8.75
C LYS A 27 -19.68 4.08 8.49
N GLN A 28 -18.76 4.34 9.41
CA GLN A 28 -17.68 5.31 9.19
C GLN A 28 -16.74 4.84 8.08
N ILE A 29 -16.35 3.56 8.10
CA ILE A 29 -15.52 2.94 7.06
C ILE A 29 -16.21 3.02 5.69
N ASN A 30 -17.50 2.68 5.62
CA ASN A 30 -18.26 2.77 4.37
C ASN A 30 -18.35 4.20 3.84
N SER A 31 -18.47 5.19 4.73
CA SER A 31 -18.47 6.60 4.34
C SER A 31 -17.12 7.01 3.75
N LEU A 32 -15.99 6.54 4.30
CA LEU A 32 -14.67 6.75 3.70
C LEU A 32 -14.56 6.05 2.33
N ASN A 33 -15.00 4.80 2.24
CA ASN A 33 -14.96 4.05 0.99
C ASN A 33 -15.73 4.79 -0.12
N LEU A 34 -16.90 5.35 0.18
CA LEU A 34 -17.67 6.20 -0.74
C LEU A 34 -16.92 7.50 -1.10
N LYS A 35 -16.33 8.20 -0.12
CA LYS A 35 -15.54 9.43 -0.33
C LYS A 35 -14.43 9.24 -1.38
N TYR A 36 -13.78 8.08 -1.38
CA TYR A 36 -12.68 7.76 -2.30
C TYR A 36 -13.09 6.92 -3.51
N ASN A 37 -14.37 6.59 -3.67
CA ASN A 37 -14.90 5.67 -4.69
C ASN A 37 -14.19 4.31 -4.69
N THR A 38 -14.14 3.69 -3.51
CA THR A 38 -13.47 2.42 -3.23
C THR A 38 -14.42 1.48 -2.49
N THR A 39 -13.98 0.25 -2.32
CA THR A 39 -14.62 -0.80 -1.52
C THR A 39 -13.60 -1.37 -0.54
N VAL A 40 -13.98 -2.36 0.25
CA VAL A 40 -13.03 -3.08 1.11
C VAL A 40 -11.96 -3.84 0.32
N GLU A 41 -12.19 -4.09 -0.97
CA GLU A 41 -11.29 -4.81 -1.89
C GLU A 41 -10.59 -3.92 -2.91
N THR A 42 -11.05 -2.67 -3.07
CA THR A 42 -10.50 -1.74 -4.06
C THR A 42 -9.85 -0.53 -3.40
N TYR A 43 -8.93 0.09 -4.12
CA TYR A 43 -8.07 1.16 -3.61
C TYR A 43 -8.02 2.34 -4.58
N PRO A 44 -7.66 3.54 -4.10
CA PRO A 44 -7.45 4.68 -4.97
C PRO A 44 -6.28 4.43 -5.94
N LYS A 45 -6.41 4.93 -7.17
CA LYS A 45 -5.40 4.72 -8.24
C LYS A 45 -4.18 5.66 -8.17
N THR A 46 -4.14 6.58 -7.19
CA THR A 46 -3.07 7.58 -7.07
C THR A 46 -2.52 7.61 -5.66
N ILE A 47 -1.21 7.83 -5.53
CA ILE A 47 -0.51 7.90 -4.24
C ILE A 47 -1.08 9.02 -3.37
N GLU A 48 -1.43 10.17 -3.95
CA GLU A 48 -2.04 11.28 -3.23
C GLU A 48 -3.36 10.87 -2.56
N LYS A 49 -4.26 10.22 -3.30
CA LYS A 49 -5.53 9.75 -2.74
C LYS A 49 -5.34 8.63 -1.73
N ILE A 50 -4.34 7.76 -1.92
CA ILE A 50 -3.98 6.76 -0.93
C ILE A 50 -3.54 7.42 0.37
N ASN A 51 -2.64 8.42 0.31
CA ASN A 51 -2.17 9.12 1.51
C ASN A 51 -3.33 9.79 2.25
N LEU A 52 -4.22 10.51 1.54
CA LEU A 52 -5.40 11.12 2.15
C LEU A 52 -6.32 10.07 2.79
N MET A 53 -6.54 8.93 2.14
CA MET A 53 -7.37 7.86 2.69
C MET A 53 -6.70 7.21 3.91
N THR A 54 -5.38 7.04 3.90
CA THR A 54 -4.59 6.55 5.04
C THR A 54 -4.75 7.46 6.25
N ASP A 55 -4.66 8.78 6.06
CA ASP A 55 -4.84 9.76 7.14
C ASP A 55 -6.26 9.70 7.73
N ASP A 56 -7.28 9.59 6.87
CA ASP A 56 -8.66 9.41 7.32
C ASP A 56 -8.85 8.11 8.13
N TYR A 57 -8.25 6.99 7.69
CA TYR A 57 -8.29 5.72 8.44
C TYR A 57 -7.53 5.81 9.77
N ASN A 58 -6.40 6.52 9.82
CA ASN A 58 -5.70 6.81 11.07
C ASN A 58 -6.58 7.64 12.02
N GLY A 59 -7.36 8.58 11.48
CA GLY A 59 -8.39 9.31 12.24
C GLY A 59 -9.51 8.41 12.76
N LEU A 60 -9.92 7.38 12.02
CA LEU A 60 -10.88 6.39 12.53
C LEU A 60 -10.29 5.47 13.60
N LYS A 61 -8.97 5.22 13.58
CA LYS A 61 -8.31 4.36 14.57
C LYS A 61 -8.43 4.89 16.01
N VAL A 62 -8.59 6.20 16.19
CA VAL A 62 -8.78 6.82 17.52
C VAL A 62 -10.24 6.81 17.98
N LEU A 63 -11.18 6.36 17.15
CA LEU A 63 -12.59 6.25 17.49
C LEU A 63 -12.79 5.22 18.62
N GLN A 64 -13.41 5.67 19.70
CA GLN A 64 -13.80 4.82 20.83
C GLN A 64 -15.21 4.28 20.61
N LEU A 65 -15.30 2.96 20.56
CA LEU A 65 -16.52 2.18 20.48
C LEU A 65 -16.88 1.62 21.86
N GLU A 66 -18.17 1.60 22.16
CA GLU A 66 -18.73 1.00 23.39
C GLU A 66 -18.62 -0.53 23.36
N SER A 67 -18.66 -1.13 22.17
CA SER A 67 -18.51 -2.57 21.96
C SER A 67 -17.90 -2.87 20.60
N GLY A 68 -17.19 -4.01 20.49
CA GLY A 68 -16.57 -4.44 19.24
C GLY A 68 -15.34 -3.64 18.81
N GLN A 69 -14.70 -2.89 19.73
CA GLN A 69 -13.50 -2.09 19.46
C GLN A 69 -12.37 -2.93 18.83
N GLU A 70 -12.11 -4.11 19.39
CA GLU A 70 -11.01 -4.96 18.91
C GLU A 70 -11.28 -5.43 17.47
N ALA A 71 -12.47 -5.97 17.19
CA ALA A 71 -12.91 -6.35 15.85
C ALA A 71 -12.84 -5.18 14.85
N PHE A 72 -13.24 -3.97 15.27
CA PHE A 72 -13.13 -2.77 14.46
C PHE A 72 -11.67 -2.43 14.12
N ASN A 73 -10.76 -2.53 15.09
CA ASN A 73 -9.34 -2.29 14.87
C ASN A 73 -8.75 -3.27 13.84
N TYR A 74 -9.16 -4.55 13.81
CA TYR A 74 -8.73 -5.48 12.76
C TYR A 74 -9.10 -4.97 11.36
N VAL A 75 -10.31 -4.42 11.17
CA VAL A 75 -10.75 -3.90 9.86
C VAL A 75 -9.92 -2.67 9.47
N ILE A 76 -9.68 -1.75 10.41
CA ILE A 76 -8.87 -0.55 10.17
C ILE A 76 -7.42 -0.92 9.82
N ASP A 77 -6.79 -1.79 10.62
CA ASP A 77 -5.41 -2.20 10.40
C ASP A 77 -5.24 -2.98 9.09
N TYR A 78 -6.23 -3.83 8.75
CA TYR A 78 -6.28 -4.50 7.45
C TYR A 78 -6.32 -3.49 6.29
N ARG A 79 -7.14 -2.44 6.40
CA ARG A 79 -7.25 -1.41 5.37
C ARG A 79 -5.96 -0.60 5.25
N LEU A 80 -5.34 -0.21 6.35
CA LEU A 80 -4.07 0.52 6.36
C LEU A 80 -2.94 -0.29 5.72
N LEU A 81 -2.82 -1.58 6.05
CA LEU A 81 -1.79 -2.45 5.46
C LEU A 81 -1.96 -2.59 3.95
N ASN A 82 -3.20 -2.74 3.47
CA ASN A 82 -3.46 -2.82 2.03
C ASN A 82 -3.23 -1.50 1.29
N LEU A 83 -3.57 -0.36 1.91
CA LEU A 83 -3.27 0.96 1.33
C LEU A 83 -1.75 1.16 1.18
N GLU A 84 -0.97 0.74 2.17
CA GLU A 84 0.49 0.79 2.09
C GLU A 84 1.05 -0.18 1.03
N ALA A 85 0.50 -1.40 0.95
CA ALA A 85 0.85 -2.35 -0.11
C ALA A 85 0.58 -1.76 -1.50
N GLU A 86 -0.60 -1.18 -1.73
CA GLU A 86 -0.97 -0.57 -3.00
C GLU A 86 -0.09 0.64 -3.33
N LYS A 87 0.21 1.51 -2.35
CA LYS A 87 1.12 2.65 -2.53
C LYS A 87 2.48 2.20 -3.03
N LEU A 88 3.07 1.19 -2.39
CA LEU A 88 4.36 0.62 -2.79
C LEU A 88 4.28 -0.02 -4.18
N PHE A 89 3.17 -0.67 -4.51
CA PHE A 89 2.94 -1.24 -5.84
C PHE A 89 2.89 -0.15 -6.91
N ILE A 90 2.09 0.91 -6.73
CA ILE A 90 2.02 2.04 -7.66
C ILE A 90 3.40 2.71 -7.82
N GLN A 91 4.12 2.92 -6.71
CA GLN A 91 5.49 3.47 -6.76
C GLN A 91 6.43 2.60 -7.59
N SER A 92 6.29 1.27 -7.53
CA SER A 92 7.12 0.35 -8.32
C SER A 92 6.91 0.47 -9.83
N GLN A 93 5.74 1.00 -10.25
CA GLN A 93 5.36 1.14 -11.65
C GLN A 93 5.93 2.41 -12.31
N LYS A 94 6.57 3.32 -11.54
CA LYS A 94 7.05 4.61 -12.07
C LYS A 94 8.04 4.49 -13.24
N TYR A 95 8.68 3.33 -13.39
CA TYR A 95 9.63 3.06 -14.48
C TYR A 95 9.03 2.32 -15.68
N GLY A 96 7.74 1.97 -15.64
CA GLY A 96 7.07 1.19 -16.68
C GLY A 96 7.87 -0.05 -17.07
N ASN A 97 8.09 -0.23 -18.37
CA ASN A 97 8.84 -1.37 -18.90
C ASN A 97 10.31 -1.42 -18.43
N SER A 98 10.91 -0.28 -18.05
CA SER A 98 12.29 -0.21 -17.56
C SER A 98 12.44 -0.70 -16.12
N GLY A 99 11.34 -0.97 -15.40
CA GLY A 99 11.34 -1.50 -14.04
C GLY A 99 11.34 -3.03 -13.94
N THR A 100 11.38 -3.74 -15.07
CA THR A 100 11.28 -5.21 -15.11
C THR A 100 12.16 -5.80 -16.20
N THR A 101 12.44 -7.10 -16.12
CA THR A 101 13.19 -7.85 -17.15
C THR A 101 12.28 -8.41 -18.24
N LYS A 102 10.95 -8.34 -18.07
CA LYS A 102 9.95 -8.97 -18.94
C LYS A 102 9.97 -8.50 -20.40
N TYR A 103 10.36 -7.25 -20.65
CA TYR A 103 10.29 -6.61 -21.98
C TYR A 103 11.66 -6.48 -22.66
N GLY A 104 12.64 -7.27 -22.23
CA GLY A 104 14.04 -7.08 -22.61
C GLY A 104 14.68 -5.94 -21.81
N PHE A 105 15.97 -6.06 -21.52
CA PHE A 105 16.70 -5.10 -20.69
C PHE A 105 18.16 -4.99 -21.10
N GLY A 106 18.79 -3.87 -20.73
CA GLY A 106 20.24 -3.69 -20.80
C GLY A 106 20.80 -3.32 -19.44
N CYS A 107 22.10 -3.57 -19.22
CA CYS A 107 22.69 -3.42 -17.89
C CYS A 107 22.71 -1.99 -17.32
N LYS A 108 22.52 -0.97 -18.18
CA LYS A 108 22.39 0.42 -17.74
C LYS A 108 21.12 0.69 -16.94
N ILE A 109 20.03 -0.06 -17.16
CA ILE A 109 18.77 0.13 -16.43
C ILE A 109 18.65 -0.72 -15.15
N ARG A 110 19.72 -1.45 -14.80
CA ARG A 110 19.83 -2.23 -13.55
C ARG A 110 19.25 -1.51 -12.32
N PRO A 111 19.61 -0.26 -11.98
CA PRO A 111 19.10 0.39 -10.78
C PRO A 111 17.58 0.57 -10.79
N LEU A 112 16.97 0.79 -11.97
CA LEU A 112 15.51 0.95 -12.09
C LEU A 112 14.78 -0.37 -11.83
N ILE A 113 15.32 -1.48 -12.37
CA ILE A 113 14.79 -2.82 -12.15
C ILE A 113 14.93 -3.22 -10.68
N ILE A 114 16.10 -3.00 -10.07
CA ILE A 114 16.35 -3.31 -8.65
C ILE A 114 15.43 -2.50 -7.74
N GLU A 115 15.26 -1.20 -7.99
CA GLU A 115 14.37 -0.34 -7.20
C GLU A 115 12.90 -0.76 -7.34
N SER A 116 12.43 -1.00 -8.57
CA SER A 116 11.06 -1.48 -8.82
C SER A 116 10.79 -2.85 -8.19
N ALA A 117 11.72 -3.80 -8.35
CA ALA A 117 11.61 -5.12 -7.72
C ALA A 117 11.60 -5.02 -6.19
N GLY A 118 12.44 -4.15 -5.61
CA GLY A 118 12.47 -3.87 -4.17
C GLY A 118 11.12 -3.34 -3.66
N LEU A 119 10.50 -2.40 -4.37
CA LEU A 119 9.19 -1.86 -4.03
C LEU A 119 8.07 -2.91 -4.17
N ARG A 120 8.06 -3.70 -5.25
CA ARG A 120 7.11 -4.82 -5.41
C ARG A 120 7.23 -5.86 -4.30
N ASN A 121 8.45 -6.18 -3.88
CA ASN A 121 8.64 -7.12 -2.78
C ASN A 121 8.17 -6.54 -1.44
N LYS A 122 8.47 -5.26 -1.14
CA LYS A 122 7.96 -4.58 0.06
C LYS A 122 6.43 -4.51 0.07
N SER A 123 5.84 -4.20 -1.08
CA SER A 123 4.40 -4.21 -1.29
C SER A 123 3.78 -5.58 -0.96
N ALA A 124 4.36 -6.66 -1.48
CA ALA A 124 3.92 -8.02 -1.18
C ALA A 124 4.04 -8.39 0.30
N LEU A 125 5.12 -7.98 0.98
CA LEU A 125 5.26 -8.21 2.43
C LEU A 125 4.12 -7.55 3.21
N LYS A 126 3.73 -6.31 2.86
CA LYS A 126 2.59 -5.63 3.50
C LYS A 126 1.26 -6.31 3.23
N ALA A 127 1.07 -6.83 2.02
CA ALA A 127 -0.12 -7.63 1.73
C ALA A 127 -0.15 -8.95 2.50
N PHE A 128 0.99 -9.63 2.70
CA PHE A 128 1.04 -10.87 3.50
C PHE A 128 0.76 -10.61 4.99
N GLU A 129 1.20 -9.47 5.53
CA GLU A 129 0.78 -8.99 6.84
C GLU A 129 -0.75 -8.81 6.89
N ALA A 130 -1.33 -8.15 5.87
CA ALA A 130 -2.80 -7.96 5.77
C ALA A 130 -3.57 -9.28 5.64
N VAL A 131 -3.05 -10.25 4.87
CA VAL A 131 -3.63 -11.60 4.74
C VAL A 131 -3.67 -12.30 6.09
N SER A 132 -2.58 -12.22 6.85
CA SER A 132 -2.47 -12.86 8.17
C SER A 132 -3.50 -12.26 9.13
N LEU A 133 -3.57 -10.93 9.18
CA LEU A 133 -4.52 -10.18 10.00
C LEU A 133 -5.98 -10.50 9.62
N LEU A 134 -6.29 -10.58 8.32
CA LEU A 134 -7.62 -10.91 7.84
C LEU A 134 -8.04 -12.33 8.21
N ARG A 135 -7.12 -13.31 8.11
CA ARG A 135 -7.40 -14.69 8.54
C ARG A 135 -7.70 -14.77 10.02
N GLU A 136 -6.94 -14.05 10.83
CA GLU A 136 -7.16 -13.97 12.27
C GLU A 136 -8.51 -13.31 12.59
N PHE A 137 -8.83 -12.19 11.94
CA PHE A 137 -10.12 -11.50 12.08
C PHE A 137 -11.30 -12.41 11.75
N VAL A 138 -11.27 -13.11 10.62
CA VAL A 138 -12.33 -14.04 10.20
C VAL A 138 -12.49 -15.21 11.18
N GLY A 139 -11.38 -15.71 11.73
CA GLY A 139 -11.42 -16.80 12.71
C GLY A 139 -11.93 -16.36 14.09
N LYS A 140 -11.52 -15.18 14.55
CA LYS A 140 -11.82 -14.67 15.90
C LYS A 140 -13.18 -13.97 15.99
N TYR A 141 -13.61 -13.30 14.93
CA TYR A 141 -14.85 -12.50 14.87
C TYR A 141 -15.68 -12.84 13.62
N PRO A 142 -16.23 -14.06 13.54
CA PRO A 142 -16.90 -14.53 12.32
C PRO A 142 -18.14 -13.70 11.95
N GLU A 143 -18.93 -13.20 12.90
CA GLU A 143 -20.13 -12.41 12.60
C GLU A 143 -19.81 -10.97 12.17
N GLU A 144 -18.83 -10.35 12.84
CA GLU A 144 -18.30 -9.04 12.46
C GLU A 144 -17.62 -9.09 11.09
N SER A 145 -16.89 -10.17 10.79
CA SER A 145 -16.25 -10.35 9.49
C SER A 145 -17.27 -10.45 8.35
N LYS A 146 -18.35 -11.22 8.54
CA LYS A 146 -19.48 -11.26 7.60
C LYS A 146 -20.11 -9.89 7.41
N SER A 147 -20.33 -9.16 8.51
CA SER A 147 -20.92 -7.81 8.49
C SER A 147 -20.03 -6.79 7.77
N ALA A 148 -18.71 -6.95 7.86
CA ALA A 148 -17.72 -6.15 7.16
C ALA A 148 -17.53 -6.56 5.68
N GLY A 149 -18.17 -7.64 5.23
CA GLY A 149 -17.97 -8.20 3.89
C GLY A 149 -16.57 -8.81 3.68
N LEU A 150 -15.92 -9.23 4.77
CA LEU A 150 -14.57 -9.77 4.78
C LEU A 150 -14.60 -11.27 5.07
N THR A 151 -13.99 -12.06 4.20
CA THR A 151 -14.05 -13.52 4.24
C THR A 151 -12.68 -14.16 3.99
N ALA A 152 -12.56 -15.46 4.26
CA ALA A 152 -11.37 -16.24 3.90
C ALA A 152 -11.07 -16.21 2.39
N LYS A 153 -12.10 -16.05 1.54
CA LYS A 153 -11.94 -15.89 0.08
C LYS A 153 -11.17 -14.61 -0.25
N ASN A 154 -11.42 -13.52 0.46
CA ASN A 154 -10.67 -12.27 0.30
C ASN A 154 -9.18 -12.46 0.62
N ALA A 155 -8.88 -13.17 1.72
CA ALA A 155 -7.51 -13.50 2.09
C ALA A 155 -6.80 -14.36 1.04
N LEU A 156 -7.51 -15.31 0.42
CA LEU A 156 -6.97 -16.16 -0.64
C LEU A 156 -6.61 -15.37 -1.89
N PHE A 157 -7.49 -14.50 -2.39
CA PHE A 157 -7.20 -13.68 -3.57
C PHE A 157 -6.07 -12.70 -3.31
N LEU A 158 -6.10 -12.01 -2.17
CA LEU A 158 -5.03 -11.09 -1.79
C LEU A 158 -3.67 -11.81 -1.75
N ASN A 159 -3.64 -12.99 -1.13
CA ASN A 159 -2.43 -13.81 -1.07
C ASN A 159 -1.94 -14.24 -2.46
N ALA A 160 -2.84 -14.68 -3.34
CA ALA A 160 -2.49 -15.11 -4.70
C ALA A 160 -1.89 -13.95 -5.52
N THR A 161 -2.56 -12.80 -5.53
CA THR A 161 -2.09 -11.60 -6.25
C THR A 161 -0.69 -11.18 -5.80
N PHE A 162 -0.45 -11.08 -4.49
CA PHE A 162 0.85 -10.62 -3.99
C PHE A 162 1.94 -11.69 -3.99
N TYR A 163 1.56 -12.97 -4.04
CA TYR A 163 2.49 -14.06 -4.33
C TYR A 163 3.08 -13.95 -5.73
N GLU A 164 2.26 -13.65 -6.75
CA GLU A 164 2.73 -13.41 -8.12
C GLU A 164 3.65 -12.19 -8.17
N ILE A 165 3.25 -11.07 -7.54
CA ILE A 165 4.07 -9.84 -7.47
C ILE A 165 5.43 -10.12 -6.83
N SER A 166 5.47 -10.84 -5.70
CA SER A 166 6.72 -11.20 -5.02
C SER A 166 7.60 -12.12 -5.89
N THR A 167 6.99 -13.09 -6.56
CA THR A 167 7.68 -14.03 -7.45
C THR A 167 8.31 -13.31 -8.64
N ASP A 168 7.56 -12.41 -9.27
CA ASP A 168 8.05 -11.59 -10.38
C ASP A 168 9.20 -10.66 -9.95
N ALA A 169 9.10 -10.05 -8.75
CA ALA A 169 10.17 -9.22 -8.20
C ALA A 169 11.46 -10.01 -7.94
N ARG A 170 11.34 -11.23 -7.39
CA ARG A 170 12.48 -12.13 -7.18
C ARG A 170 13.11 -12.56 -8.49
N ARG A 171 12.29 -12.90 -9.49
CA ARG A 171 12.77 -13.25 -10.83
C ARG A 171 13.55 -12.09 -11.44
N ASP A 172 13.00 -10.88 -11.44
CA ASP A 172 13.66 -9.69 -11.98
C ASP A 172 15.00 -9.42 -11.28
N THR A 173 15.04 -9.57 -9.95
CA THR A 173 16.26 -9.40 -9.15
C THR A 173 17.31 -10.45 -9.48
N SER A 174 16.91 -11.72 -9.61
CA SER A 174 17.81 -12.82 -9.97
C SER A 174 18.39 -12.63 -11.36
N ILE A 175 17.53 -12.36 -12.36
CA ILE A 175 17.95 -12.14 -13.74
C ILE A 175 18.92 -10.95 -13.82
N ILE A 176 18.56 -9.80 -13.26
CA ILE A 176 19.42 -8.61 -13.41
C ILE A 176 20.77 -8.77 -12.70
N ASN A 177 20.82 -9.46 -11.56
CA ASN A 177 22.09 -9.70 -10.86
C ASN A 177 22.99 -10.71 -11.58
N ASN A 178 22.40 -11.69 -12.27
CA ASN A 178 23.16 -12.69 -13.01
C ASN A 178 23.70 -12.16 -14.35
N PHE A 179 22.89 -11.38 -15.07
CA PHE A 179 23.24 -10.88 -16.41
C PHE A 179 23.92 -9.51 -16.38
N CYS A 180 23.73 -8.73 -15.31
CA CYS A 180 24.29 -7.39 -15.18
C CYS A 180 24.95 -7.20 -13.80
N PRO A 181 26.14 -7.80 -13.60
CA PRO A 181 26.94 -7.56 -12.41
C PRO A 181 27.21 -6.07 -12.18
N GLN A 182 27.27 -5.65 -10.91
CA GLN A 182 27.42 -4.23 -10.56
C GLN A 182 28.70 -3.60 -11.12
N ASN A 183 29.81 -4.34 -11.14
CA ASN A 183 31.08 -3.88 -11.69
C ASN A 183 31.00 -3.59 -13.20
N GLU A 184 30.29 -4.44 -13.95
CA GLU A 184 30.07 -4.23 -15.38
C GLU A 184 29.17 -3.02 -15.62
N THR A 185 28.05 -2.90 -14.88
CA THR A 185 27.18 -1.72 -14.96
C THR A 185 27.94 -0.43 -14.59
N LEU A 186 28.80 -0.45 -13.58
CA LEU A 186 29.63 0.69 -13.19
C LEU A 186 30.55 1.14 -14.34
N ASN A 187 31.19 0.18 -15.03
CA ASN A 187 32.03 0.50 -16.18
C ASN A 187 31.21 1.15 -17.31
N LEU A 188 29.99 0.67 -17.57
CA LEU A 188 29.09 1.27 -18.56
C LEU A 188 28.69 2.71 -18.21
N TYR A 189 28.57 3.04 -16.93
CA TYR A 189 28.30 4.40 -16.47
C TYR A 189 29.52 5.30 -16.62
N ARG A 190 30.70 4.82 -16.22
CA ARG A 190 31.96 5.56 -16.38
C ARG A 190 32.20 5.94 -17.85
N GLU A 191 32.00 5.00 -18.77
CA GLU A 191 32.07 5.25 -20.21
C GLU A 191 31.05 6.28 -20.71
N GLU A 192 29.86 6.33 -20.12
CA GLU A 192 28.86 7.33 -20.46
C GLU A 192 29.23 8.70 -19.91
N PHE A 193 29.78 8.78 -18.70
CA PHE A 193 30.19 10.03 -18.06
C PHE A 193 31.32 10.71 -18.82
N ARG A 194 32.35 9.95 -19.25
CA ARG A 194 33.43 10.47 -20.11
C ARG A 194 32.92 11.21 -21.36
N LYS A 195 31.74 10.81 -21.86
CA LYS A 195 31.15 11.35 -23.09
C LYS A 195 30.12 12.46 -22.84
N ARG A 196 29.57 12.56 -21.63
CA ARG A 196 28.36 13.34 -21.35
C ARG A 196 28.50 14.32 -20.18
N THR A 197 29.61 14.28 -19.46
CA THR A 197 29.87 15.17 -18.33
C THR A 197 31.26 15.78 -18.47
N ASN A 198 31.55 16.81 -17.65
CA ASN A 198 32.87 17.43 -17.56
C ASN A 198 33.70 16.84 -16.41
N LEU A 199 33.34 15.64 -15.92
CA LEU A 199 34.08 14.98 -14.85
C LEU A 199 35.46 14.55 -15.36
N THR A 200 36.47 14.74 -14.53
CA THR A 200 37.83 14.27 -14.77
C THR A 200 37.93 12.75 -14.62
N GLU A 201 38.96 12.14 -15.20
CA GLU A 201 39.22 10.70 -15.04
C GLU A 201 39.41 10.29 -13.58
N GLY A 202 40.00 11.15 -12.75
CA GLY A 202 40.13 10.91 -11.32
C GLY A 202 38.78 10.88 -10.60
N GLU A 203 37.87 11.80 -10.94
CA GLU A 203 36.50 11.80 -10.40
C GLU A 203 35.73 10.55 -10.85
N ILE A 204 35.77 10.22 -12.15
CA ILE A 204 35.07 9.06 -12.72
C ILE A 204 35.60 7.73 -12.16
N GLY A 205 36.91 7.59 -12.03
CA GLY A 205 37.58 6.38 -11.54
C GLY A 205 37.27 6.07 -10.08
N ASN A 206 37.02 7.09 -9.27
CA ASN A 206 36.74 6.97 -7.83
C ASN A 206 35.25 6.79 -7.49
N LEU A 207 34.33 6.90 -8.46
CA LEU A 207 32.90 6.70 -8.19
C LEU A 207 32.63 5.26 -7.75
N SER A 208 31.91 5.13 -6.62
CA SER A 208 31.24 3.90 -6.22
C SER A 208 30.07 3.59 -7.18
N TYR A 209 29.50 2.38 -7.08
CA TYR A 209 28.31 2.04 -7.87
C TYR A 209 27.13 2.93 -7.50
N GLU A 210 26.92 3.18 -6.21
CA GLU A 210 25.82 3.98 -5.66
C GLU A 210 25.91 5.45 -6.10
N ASP A 211 27.11 6.03 -6.06
CA ASP A 211 27.37 7.39 -6.54
C ASP A 211 27.16 7.48 -8.06
N ALA A 212 27.68 6.49 -8.80
CA ALA A 212 27.50 6.43 -10.25
C ALA A 212 26.02 6.29 -10.65
N VAL A 213 25.20 5.51 -9.92
CA VAL A 213 23.75 5.43 -10.18
C VAL A 213 23.09 6.80 -10.01
N SER A 214 23.48 7.56 -8.99
CA SER A 214 22.93 8.89 -8.72
C SER A 214 23.26 9.87 -9.85
N VAL A 215 24.52 9.92 -10.27
CA VAL A 215 24.96 10.74 -11.42
C VAL A 215 24.26 10.28 -12.71
N TRP A 216 24.14 8.98 -12.95
CA TRP A 216 23.50 8.42 -14.14
C TRP A 216 22.02 8.81 -14.24
N LYS A 217 21.28 8.78 -13.12
CA LYS A 217 19.89 9.24 -13.08
C LYS A 217 19.76 10.73 -13.42
N ILE A 218 20.67 11.58 -12.90
CA ILE A 218 20.71 13.02 -13.21
C ILE A 218 20.97 13.27 -14.70
N VAL A 219 22.00 12.62 -15.27
CA VAL A 219 22.37 12.74 -16.68
C VAL A 219 21.20 12.37 -17.62
N ARG A 220 20.29 11.50 -17.17
CA ARG A 220 19.13 11.05 -17.94
C ARG A 220 17.80 11.65 -17.51
N SER A 221 17.82 12.62 -16.58
CA SER A 221 16.60 13.25 -16.04
C SER A 221 15.59 12.23 -15.50
N ILE A 222 16.08 11.16 -14.86
CA ILE A 222 15.26 10.13 -14.22
C ILE A 222 15.05 10.50 -12.75
N GLY A 223 13.80 10.76 -12.37
CA GLY A 223 13.36 11.02 -10.98
C GLY A 223 13.04 9.77 -10.16
#